data_AF-A0A958WQB4-F1
#
_entry.id   AF-A0A958WQB4-F1
#
_cell.length_a   1.000
_cell.length_b   1.000
_cell.length_c   1.000
_cell.angle_alpha   90.00
_cell.angle_beta   90.00
_cell.angle_gamma   90.00
#
_symmetry.space_group_name_H-M   'P 1'
#
loop_
_entity.id
_entity.type
_entity.pdbx_description
1 polymer ?
#
loop_
_entity_poly.entity_id
_entity_poly.type
_entity_poly.pdbx_seq_one_letter_code
_entity_poly.pdbx_strand_id
1 'polypeptide(L)'
;MERMMNVESKYSASFIAAALLYQECLRMKEILLSPDFEKRIGQEVEENAVLSVKTRSARKRITQEVRKRQAVAPDGFWSFFFQQPEEAQKLALLFLCLKAYPLMMDFHIEVTLKKWRSKSLELEFFDLQMRLDEIASQDAVVADWSATTHRKTITVYLRTLSEAGLLKKGQLAKPEKIAPDFWKYFIQKGEAWFVEACFLNKNH
;
A
#
# COMPACT_ATOMS: atom_id res chain seq x y z
N MET A 1 14.22 -14.15 -36.97
CA MET A 1 13.26 -13.13 -36.48
C MET A 1 12.63 -13.70 -35.22
N GLU A 2 13.30 -13.46 -34.09
CA GLU A 2 13.00 -14.08 -32.81
C GLU A 2 11.73 -13.42 -32.24
N ARG A 3 10.73 -14.23 -31.88
CA ARG A 3 9.52 -13.77 -31.20
C ARG A 3 9.95 -13.17 -29.86
N MET A 4 9.88 -11.85 -29.74
CA MET A 4 10.02 -11.15 -28.47
C MET A 4 8.91 -11.67 -27.55
N MET A 5 9.29 -12.52 -26.58
CA MET A 5 8.38 -12.97 -25.53
C MET A 5 7.88 -11.70 -24.84
N ASN A 6 6.56 -11.57 -24.71
CA ASN A 6 5.96 -10.50 -23.92
C ASN A 6 6.38 -10.75 -22.47
N VAL A 7 7.47 -10.12 -22.01
CA VAL A 7 7.95 -10.24 -20.63
C VAL A 7 6.97 -9.46 -19.76
N GLU A 8 5.90 -10.11 -19.34
CA GLU A 8 4.96 -9.51 -18.39
C GLU A 8 5.53 -9.60 -16.99
N SER A 9 5.81 -8.43 -16.39
CA SER A 9 6.21 -8.34 -15.00
C SER A 9 4.99 -8.25 -14.10
N LYS A 10 5.01 -8.99 -12.98
CA LYS A 10 4.05 -8.81 -11.89
C LYS A 10 4.27 -7.49 -11.12
N TYR A 11 5.45 -6.89 -11.26
CA TYR A 11 5.80 -5.66 -10.58
C TYR A 11 5.37 -4.45 -11.39
N SER A 12 4.76 -3.48 -10.72
CA SER A 12 4.42 -2.20 -11.32
C SER A 12 4.81 -1.06 -10.39
N ALA A 13 5.15 0.06 -11.00
CA ALA A 13 5.52 1.29 -10.29
C ALA A 13 4.33 2.24 -10.08
N SER A 14 3.09 1.77 -10.28
CA SER A 14 1.90 2.65 -10.32
C SER A 14 1.65 3.39 -9.00
N PHE A 15 2.02 2.77 -7.89
CA PHE A 15 1.85 3.33 -6.55
C PHE A 15 2.76 4.54 -6.28
N ILE A 16 3.76 4.84 -7.12
CA ILE A 16 4.64 6.00 -6.94
C ILE A 16 3.83 7.32 -6.77
N ALA A 17 2.69 7.41 -7.44
CA ALA A 17 1.83 8.59 -7.38
C ALA A 17 0.96 8.66 -6.10
N ALA A 18 0.94 7.60 -5.28
CA ALA A 18 -0.01 7.41 -4.20
C ALA A 18 0.61 6.55 -3.07
N ALA A 19 1.02 7.18 -1.96
CA ALA A 19 1.30 6.47 -0.70
C ALA A 19 -0.02 6.01 -0.04
N LEU A 20 -0.27 6.26 1.25
CA LEU A 20 -1.50 5.74 1.87
C LEU A 20 -2.78 6.37 1.34
N LEU A 21 -2.74 7.59 0.82
CA LEU A 21 -3.94 8.34 0.39
C LEU A 21 -5.00 8.47 1.50
N TYR A 22 -4.55 8.62 2.75
CA TYR A 22 -5.45 8.61 3.91
C TYR A 22 -6.51 9.72 3.83
N GLN A 23 -6.09 10.97 3.61
CA GLN A 23 -7.00 12.12 3.53
C GLN A 23 -7.93 12.04 2.31
N GLU A 24 -7.46 11.49 1.19
CA GLU A 24 -8.28 11.24 0.03
C GLU A 24 -9.37 10.20 0.36
N CYS A 25 -9.01 9.08 0.98
CA CYS A 25 -9.96 8.04 1.36
C CYS A 25 -11.01 8.57 2.35
N LEU A 26 -10.62 9.41 3.32
CA LEU A 26 -11.57 10.06 4.22
C LEU A 26 -12.59 10.93 3.47
N ARG A 27 -12.12 11.76 2.53
CA ARG A 27 -13.00 12.59 1.70
C ARG A 27 -13.92 11.78 0.80
N MET A 28 -13.46 10.62 0.33
CA MET A 28 -14.24 9.70 -0.50
C MET A 28 -15.13 8.74 0.30
N LYS A 29 -15.36 8.95 1.61
CA LYS A 29 -16.18 8.06 2.45
C LYS A 29 -17.50 7.64 1.80
N GLU A 30 -18.28 8.61 1.34
CA GLU A 30 -19.58 8.34 0.74
C GLU A 30 -19.46 7.54 -0.56
N ILE A 31 -18.38 7.73 -1.34
CA ILE A 31 -18.11 6.98 -2.57
C ILE A 31 -17.72 5.54 -2.23
N LEU A 32 -16.82 5.35 -1.26
CA LEU A 32 -16.27 4.05 -0.85
C LEU A 32 -17.28 3.13 -0.18
N LEU A 33 -18.28 3.70 0.50
CA LEU A 33 -19.39 2.95 1.10
C LEU A 33 -20.57 2.72 0.13
N SER A 34 -20.49 3.28 -1.08
CA SER A 34 -21.59 3.23 -2.05
C SER A 34 -21.67 1.87 -2.74
N PRO A 35 -22.87 1.29 -2.93
CA PRO A 35 -23.05 0.14 -3.82
C PRO A 35 -22.69 0.51 -5.27
N ASP A 36 -22.92 1.76 -5.69
CA ASP A 36 -22.55 2.30 -7.00
C ASP A 36 -21.10 2.84 -7.09
N PHE A 37 -20.15 2.23 -6.38
CA PHE A 37 -18.76 2.70 -6.27
C PHE A 37 -18.15 3.09 -7.62
N GLU A 38 -18.18 2.20 -8.62
CA GLU A 38 -17.50 2.42 -9.90
C GLU A 38 -18.03 3.65 -10.67
N LYS A 39 -19.35 3.86 -10.62
CA LYS A 39 -19.99 5.02 -11.24
C LYS A 39 -19.53 6.30 -10.54
N ARG A 40 -19.64 6.35 -9.21
CA ARG A 40 -19.34 7.55 -8.42
C ARG A 40 -17.86 7.93 -8.44
N ILE A 41 -16.96 6.94 -8.36
CA ILE A 41 -15.53 7.21 -8.47
C ILE A 41 -15.10 7.59 -9.90
N GLY A 42 -15.88 7.21 -10.92
CA GLY A 42 -15.75 7.72 -12.28
C GLY A 42 -16.13 9.19 -12.40
N GLN A 43 -17.29 9.56 -11.86
CA GLN A 43 -17.80 10.94 -11.83
C GLN A 43 -16.85 11.88 -11.09
N GLU A 44 -16.27 11.44 -9.98
CA GLU A 44 -15.35 12.25 -9.18
C GLU A 44 -14.12 12.74 -9.96
N VAL A 45 -13.69 12.03 -11.00
CA VAL A 45 -12.58 12.48 -11.87
C VAL A 45 -12.91 13.79 -12.57
N GLU A 46 -14.16 13.94 -13.00
CA GLU A 46 -14.63 15.13 -13.73
C GLU A 46 -15.16 16.19 -12.77
N GLU A 47 -16.02 15.79 -11.83
CA GLU A 47 -16.77 16.69 -10.96
C GLU A 47 -15.94 17.27 -9.81
N ASN A 48 -14.91 16.54 -9.33
CA ASN A 48 -14.05 16.96 -8.21
C ASN A 48 -14.86 17.37 -6.96
N ALA A 49 -15.95 16.67 -6.69
CA ALA A 49 -16.90 17.05 -5.64
C ALA A 49 -16.29 16.84 -4.25
N VAL A 50 -15.44 15.82 -4.07
CA VAL A 50 -14.91 15.46 -2.74
C VAL A 50 -13.39 15.49 -2.64
N LEU A 51 -12.63 15.16 -3.69
CA LEU A 51 -11.17 15.13 -3.65
C LEU A 51 -10.56 16.53 -3.52
N SER A 52 -11.25 17.56 -4.01
CA SER A 52 -10.77 18.95 -4.05
C SER A 52 -9.36 19.10 -4.66
N VAL A 53 -8.98 18.19 -5.57
CA VAL A 53 -7.67 18.20 -6.25
C VAL A 53 -7.82 18.95 -7.58
N LYS A 54 -7.07 20.03 -7.74
CA LYS A 54 -7.23 20.97 -8.87
C LYS A 54 -7.13 20.31 -10.24
N THR A 55 -6.15 19.43 -10.44
CA THR A 55 -5.87 18.87 -11.77
C THR A 55 -6.61 17.55 -12.00
N ARG A 56 -7.29 17.46 -13.14
CA ARG A 56 -7.98 16.24 -13.59
C ARG A 56 -7.02 15.04 -13.67
N SER A 57 -5.79 15.26 -14.11
CA SER A 57 -4.77 14.20 -14.19
C SER A 57 -4.40 13.64 -12.82
N ALA A 58 -4.30 14.48 -11.78
CA ALA A 58 -4.06 14.00 -10.43
C ALA A 58 -5.29 13.27 -9.86
N ARG A 59 -6.51 13.77 -10.08
CA ARG A 59 -7.75 13.05 -9.71
C ARG A 59 -7.86 11.69 -10.36
N LYS A 60 -7.57 11.59 -11.66
CA LYS A 60 -7.56 10.33 -12.40
C LYS A 60 -6.56 9.34 -11.79
N ARG A 61 -5.36 9.79 -11.42
CA ARG A 61 -4.37 8.93 -10.74
C ARG A 61 -4.85 8.46 -9.37
N ILE A 62 -5.34 9.37 -8.52
CA ILE A 62 -5.85 9.01 -7.19
C ILE A 62 -6.99 7.99 -7.28
N THR A 63 -7.99 8.27 -8.12
CA THR A 63 -9.14 7.36 -8.30
C THR A 63 -8.75 6.01 -8.89
N GLN A 64 -7.74 5.93 -9.78
CA GLN A 64 -7.21 4.66 -10.27
C GLN A 64 -6.54 3.85 -9.16
N GLU A 65 -5.75 4.48 -8.30
CA GLU A 65 -5.10 3.79 -7.18
C GLU A 65 -6.12 3.34 -6.12
N VAL A 66 -7.18 4.13 -5.90
CA VAL A 66 -8.30 3.75 -5.04
C VAL A 66 -9.07 2.56 -5.62
N ARG A 67 -9.33 2.51 -6.93
CA ARG A 67 -9.93 1.34 -7.59
C ARG A 67 -9.11 0.07 -7.39
N LYS A 68 -7.78 0.15 -7.54
CA LYS A 68 -6.89 -1.01 -7.30
C LYS A 68 -7.00 -1.53 -5.87
N ARG A 69 -7.06 -0.62 -4.90
CA ARG A 69 -7.21 -0.94 -3.48
C ARG A 69 -8.60 -1.49 -3.16
N GLN A 70 -9.65 -0.93 -3.77
CA GLN A 70 -11.01 -1.46 -3.69
C GLN A 70 -11.07 -2.91 -4.18
N ALA A 71 -10.42 -3.22 -5.31
CA ALA A 71 -10.47 -4.54 -5.92
C ALA A 71 -9.88 -5.66 -5.06
N VAL A 72 -9.01 -5.32 -4.10
CA VAL A 72 -8.41 -6.29 -3.15
C VAL A 72 -9.00 -6.21 -1.73
N ALA A 73 -9.88 -5.24 -1.48
CA ALA A 73 -10.50 -5.03 -0.18
C ALA A 73 -11.51 -6.15 0.12
N PRO A 74 -11.45 -6.81 1.30
CA PRO A 74 -12.45 -7.77 1.71
C PRO A 74 -13.85 -7.14 1.81
N ASP A 75 -14.89 -7.96 1.69
CA ASP A 75 -16.26 -7.51 1.90
C ASP A 75 -16.45 -6.85 3.27
N GLY A 76 -17.05 -5.67 3.29
CA GLY A 76 -17.26 -4.87 4.49
C GLY A 76 -16.04 -4.09 4.98
N PHE A 77 -14.90 -4.13 4.26
CA PHE A 77 -13.66 -3.45 4.66
C PHE A 77 -13.85 -1.96 4.93
N TRP A 78 -14.52 -1.23 4.04
CA TRP A 78 -14.67 0.22 4.22
C TRP A 78 -15.58 0.58 5.38
N SER A 79 -16.63 -0.20 5.63
CA SER A 79 -17.48 -0.04 6.82
C SER A 79 -16.68 -0.24 8.10
N PHE A 80 -15.84 -1.29 8.14
CA PHE A 80 -14.90 -1.53 9.24
C PHE A 80 -13.92 -0.36 9.40
N PHE A 81 -13.25 0.05 8.31
CA PHE A 81 -12.27 1.13 8.26
C PHE A 81 -12.82 2.43 8.86
N PHE A 82 -14.01 2.89 8.44
CA PHE A 82 -14.57 4.15 8.93
C PHE A 82 -15.03 4.14 10.39
N GLN A 83 -15.07 2.97 11.04
CA GLN A 83 -15.34 2.83 12.47
C GLN A 83 -14.06 2.81 13.32
N GLN A 84 -12.89 2.67 12.69
CA GLN A 84 -11.61 2.59 13.39
C GLN A 84 -11.06 3.98 13.76
N PRO A 85 -10.26 4.09 14.83
CA PRO A 85 -9.45 5.29 15.07
C PRO A 85 -8.40 5.49 13.97
N GLU A 86 -7.91 6.72 13.81
CA GLU A 86 -6.97 7.12 12.74
C GLU A 86 -5.76 6.19 12.59
N GLU A 87 -5.11 5.80 13.68
CA GLU A 87 -3.93 4.93 13.63
C GLU A 87 -4.26 3.54 13.07
N ALA A 88 -5.42 2.98 13.44
CA ALA A 88 -5.92 1.73 12.88
C ALA A 88 -6.38 1.88 11.42
N GLN A 89 -6.94 3.04 11.05
CA GLN A 89 -7.27 3.34 9.65
C GLN A 89 -6.02 3.34 8.76
N LYS A 90 -4.94 3.99 9.20
CA LYS A 90 -3.67 4.02 8.44
C LYS A 90 -3.10 2.61 8.24
N LEU A 91 -3.17 1.75 9.26
CA LEU A 91 -2.78 0.34 9.13
C LEU A 91 -3.69 -0.42 8.15
N ALA A 92 -5.01 -0.22 8.22
CA ALA A 92 -5.92 -0.85 7.27
C ALA A 92 -5.65 -0.41 5.82
N LEU A 93 -5.24 0.84 5.58
CA LEU A 93 -4.78 1.28 4.26
C LEU A 93 -3.44 0.66 3.85
N LEU A 94 -2.51 0.49 4.79
CA LEU A 94 -1.27 -0.26 4.55
C LEU A 94 -1.59 -1.69 4.09
N PHE A 95 -2.54 -2.36 4.72
CA PHE A 95 -3.00 -3.68 4.29
C PHE A 95 -3.41 -3.69 2.81
N LEU A 96 -4.25 -2.74 2.38
CA LEU A 96 -4.66 -2.65 0.97
C LEU A 96 -3.48 -2.35 0.05
N CYS A 97 -2.54 -1.51 0.47
CA CYS A 97 -1.33 -1.22 -0.30
C CYS A 97 -0.48 -2.48 -0.49
N LEU A 98 -0.19 -3.22 0.58
CA LEU A 98 0.59 -4.46 0.49
C LEU A 98 -0.12 -5.48 -0.41
N LYS A 99 -1.45 -5.60 -0.30
CA LYS A 99 -2.23 -6.55 -1.11
C LYS A 99 -2.37 -6.14 -2.59
N ALA A 100 -2.45 -4.85 -2.88
CA ALA A 100 -2.64 -4.34 -4.24
C ALA A 100 -1.33 -4.25 -5.05
N TYR A 101 -0.17 -4.14 -4.40
CA TYR A 101 1.09 -3.88 -5.08
C TYR A 101 2.15 -4.95 -4.77
N PRO A 102 2.41 -5.89 -5.71
CA PRO A 102 3.39 -6.95 -5.51
C PRO A 102 4.79 -6.47 -5.11
N LEU A 103 5.22 -5.30 -5.62
CA LEU A 103 6.53 -4.74 -5.25
C LEU A 103 6.56 -4.23 -3.80
N MET A 104 5.47 -3.62 -3.31
CA MET A 104 5.39 -3.24 -1.90
C MET A 104 5.36 -4.47 -1.00
N MET A 105 4.62 -5.52 -1.40
CA MET A 105 4.59 -6.78 -0.67
C MET A 105 5.99 -7.41 -0.59
N ASP A 106 6.73 -7.42 -1.71
CA ASP A 106 8.08 -7.97 -1.77
C ASP A 106 9.05 -7.19 -0.87
N PHE A 107 9.09 -5.85 -0.98
CA PHE A 107 9.86 -5.01 -0.05
C PHE A 107 9.51 -5.26 1.43
N HIS A 108 8.22 -5.51 1.70
CA HIS A 108 7.76 -5.73 3.05
C HIS A 108 8.18 -7.09 3.61
N ILE A 109 7.98 -8.16 2.85
CA ILE A 109 8.31 -9.52 3.29
C ILE A 109 9.81 -9.75 3.26
N GLU A 110 10.47 -9.42 2.16
CA GLU A 110 11.86 -9.79 1.89
C GLU A 110 12.88 -8.91 2.61
N VAL A 111 12.49 -7.68 2.95
CA VAL A 111 13.37 -6.74 3.66
C VAL A 111 12.79 -6.39 5.02
N THR A 112 11.65 -5.71 5.06
CA THR A 112 11.15 -5.08 6.29
C THR A 112 10.86 -6.09 7.40
N LEU A 113 10.15 -7.18 7.10
CA LEU A 113 9.86 -8.25 8.06
C LEU A 113 11.10 -9.04 8.45
N LYS A 114 12.02 -9.31 7.52
CA LYS A 114 13.28 -10.00 7.85
C LYS A 114 14.12 -9.18 8.82
N LYS A 115 14.26 -7.87 8.57
CA LYS A 115 14.96 -6.93 9.44
C LYS A 115 14.32 -6.86 10.83
N TRP A 116 12.99 -6.79 10.90
CA TRP A 116 12.27 -6.88 12.17
C TRP A 116 12.54 -8.18 12.93
N ARG A 117 12.47 -9.33 12.24
CA ARG A 117 12.69 -10.66 12.82
C ARG A 117 14.13 -10.84 13.31
N SER A 118 15.12 -10.29 12.59
CA SER A 118 16.54 -10.32 12.97
C SER A 118 16.93 -9.24 13.98
N LYS A 119 15.98 -8.42 14.45
CA LYS A 119 16.20 -7.28 15.37
C LYS A 119 17.09 -6.17 14.80
N SER A 120 17.32 -6.15 13.49
CA SER A 120 17.91 -5.01 12.78
C SER A 120 16.80 -3.99 12.54
N LEU A 121 16.53 -3.14 13.53
CA LEU A 121 15.35 -2.26 13.50
C LEU A 121 15.51 -1.05 12.56
N GLU A 122 16.72 -0.74 12.11
CA GLU A 122 16.95 0.33 11.14
C GLU A 122 16.50 -0.10 9.75
N LEU A 123 15.64 0.69 9.10
CA LEU A 123 15.26 0.47 7.70
C LEU A 123 15.63 1.71 6.89
N GLU A 124 16.60 1.54 6.00
CA GLU A 124 17.14 2.61 5.18
C GLU A 124 16.80 2.42 3.71
N PHE A 125 17.01 3.49 2.92
CA PHE A 125 16.82 3.45 1.48
C PHE A 125 17.67 2.36 0.82
N PHE A 126 18.92 2.19 1.27
CA PHE A 126 19.87 1.24 0.69
C PHE A 126 19.41 -0.23 0.83
N ASP A 127 18.78 -0.58 1.96
CA ASP A 127 18.24 -1.93 2.17
C ASP A 127 17.24 -2.33 1.07
N LEU A 128 16.38 -1.38 0.69
CA LEU A 128 15.37 -1.59 -0.35
C LEU A 128 15.93 -1.44 -1.75
N GLN A 129 16.97 -0.63 -1.93
CA GLN A 129 17.70 -0.54 -3.20
C GLN A 129 18.35 -1.87 -3.55
N MET A 130 19.03 -2.52 -2.61
CA MET A 130 19.61 -3.85 -2.83
C MET A 130 18.55 -4.85 -3.30
N ARG A 131 17.38 -4.86 -2.65
CA ARG A 131 16.29 -5.75 -3.05
C ARG A 131 15.74 -5.40 -4.44
N LEU A 132 15.61 -4.12 -4.77
CA LEU A 132 15.16 -3.70 -6.09
C LEU A 132 16.16 -4.10 -7.18
N ASP A 133 17.47 -4.01 -6.92
CA ASP A 133 18.52 -4.41 -7.83
C ASP A 133 18.51 -5.92 -8.07
N GLU A 134 18.27 -6.72 -7.02
CA GLU A 134 18.05 -8.18 -7.15
C GLU A 134 16.86 -8.49 -8.06
N ILE A 135 15.73 -7.78 -7.87
CA ILE A 135 14.54 -7.93 -8.73
C ILE A 135 14.88 -7.55 -10.17
N ALA A 136 15.53 -6.40 -10.39
CA ALA A 136 15.92 -5.93 -11.72
C ALA A 136 16.87 -6.89 -12.43
N SER A 137 17.71 -7.63 -11.70
CA SER A 137 18.60 -8.64 -12.30
C SER A 137 17.84 -9.84 -12.89
N GLN A 138 16.58 -10.05 -12.49
CA GLN A 138 15.74 -11.19 -12.89
C GLN A 138 14.50 -10.77 -13.70
N ASP A 139 14.16 -9.48 -13.69
CA ASP A 139 12.96 -8.92 -14.33
C ASP A 139 13.34 -7.77 -15.26
N ALA A 140 13.33 -8.05 -16.56
CA ALA A 140 13.74 -7.09 -17.59
C ALA A 140 12.85 -5.82 -17.62
N VAL A 141 11.58 -5.91 -17.22
CA VAL A 141 10.69 -4.74 -17.16
C VAL A 141 11.09 -3.82 -16.02
N VAL A 142 11.39 -4.39 -14.84
CA VAL A 142 11.88 -3.61 -13.70
C VAL A 142 13.27 -3.04 -13.98
N ALA A 143 14.12 -3.80 -14.69
CA ALA A 143 15.44 -3.34 -15.13
C ALA A 143 15.38 -2.11 -16.03
N ASP A 144 14.39 -2.04 -16.93
CA ASP A 144 14.19 -0.94 -17.87
C ASP A 144 13.58 0.33 -17.25
N TRP A 145 13.12 0.26 -15.99
CA TRP A 145 12.62 1.45 -15.30
C TRP A 145 13.71 2.50 -15.14
N SER A 146 13.34 3.77 -15.33
CA SER A 146 14.27 4.87 -15.10
C SER A 146 14.75 4.92 -13.64
N ALA A 147 15.96 5.44 -13.43
CA ALA A 147 16.51 5.64 -12.08
C ALA A 147 15.58 6.48 -11.17
N THR A 148 14.80 7.40 -11.77
CA THR A 148 13.78 8.16 -11.04
C THR A 148 12.64 7.27 -10.55
N THR A 149 12.21 6.31 -11.36
CA THR A 149 11.16 5.34 -11.01
C THR A 149 11.65 4.43 -9.89
N HIS A 150 12.86 3.86 -10.02
CA HIS A 150 13.50 3.06 -8.95
C HIS A 150 13.50 3.81 -7.62
N ARG A 151 14.10 5.00 -7.58
CA ARG A 151 14.16 5.82 -6.37
C ARG A 151 12.77 6.10 -5.79
N LYS A 152 11.81 6.46 -6.64
CA LYS A 152 10.46 6.79 -6.19
C LYS A 152 9.71 5.59 -5.63
N THR A 153 9.89 4.37 -6.16
CA THR A 153 9.24 3.18 -5.58
C THR A 153 9.68 2.98 -4.13
N ILE A 154 10.98 3.10 -3.86
CA ILE A 154 11.56 2.98 -2.53
C ILE A 154 11.09 4.11 -1.60
N THR A 155 11.21 5.37 -2.05
CA THR A 155 10.80 6.53 -1.25
C THR A 155 9.32 6.47 -0.87
N VAL A 156 8.46 6.06 -1.81
CA VAL A 156 7.01 5.99 -1.55
C VAL A 156 6.67 4.84 -0.62
N TYR A 157 7.36 3.71 -0.71
CA TYR A 157 7.21 2.62 0.25
C TYR A 157 7.62 3.05 1.68
N LEU A 158 8.78 3.68 1.85
CA LEU A 158 9.23 4.17 3.16
C LEU A 158 8.29 5.23 3.74
N ARG A 159 7.76 6.12 2.89
CA ARG A 159 6.72 7.07 3.28
C ARG A 159 5.44 6.34 3.73
N THR A 160 5.02 5.31 3.01
CA THR A 160 3.83 4.51 3.33
C THR A 160 3.97 3.84 4.70
N LEU A 161 5.13 3.27 5.02
CA LEU A 161 5.41 2.72 6.35
C LEU A 161 5.42 3.80 7.45
N SER A 162 6.01 4.96 7.16
CA SER A 162 6.05 6.09 8.09
C SER A 162 4.64 6.60 8.41
N GLU A 163 3.83 6.79 7.37
CA GLU A 163 2.43 7.22 7.50
C GLU A 163 1.59 6.16 8.25
N ALA A 164 1.91 4.87 8.11
CA ALA A 164 1.25 3.77 8.84
C ALA A 164 1.74 3.59 10.29
N GLY A 165 2.74 4.36 10.72
CA GLY A 165 3.31 4.29 12.06
C GLY A 165 4.27 3.11 12.29
N LEU A 166 4.60 2.33 11.25
CA LEU A 166 5.53 1.20 11.33
C LEU A 166 7.00 1.59 11.17
N LEU A 167 7.28 2.82 10.74
CA LEU A 167 8.62 3.38 10.62
C LEU A 167 8.66 4.77 11.29
N LYS A 168 9.46 4.91 12.34
CA LYS A 168 9.60 6.15 13.12
C LYS A 168 11.06 6.55 13.17
N LYS A 169 11.42 7.69 12.55
CA LYS A 169 12.81 8.20 12.51
C LYS A 169 13.83 7.14 12.03
N GLY A 170 13.47 6.38 10.99
CA GLY A 170 14.31 5.31 10.43
C GLY A 170 14.27 3.98 11.19
N GLN A 171 13.60 3.92 12.34
CA GLN A 171 13.48 2.72 13.16
C GLN A 171 12.11 2.06 12.97
N LEU A 172 12.09 0.76 12.74
CA LEU A 172 10.90 -0.06 12.72
C LEU A 172 10.27 -0.10 14.11
N ALA A 173 8.96 0.10 14.16
CA ALA A 173 8.22 0.15 15.42
C ALA A 173 6.93 -0.65 15.28
N LYS A 174 6.53 -1.31 16.38
CA LYS A 174 5.19 -1.89 16.46
C LYS A 174 4.14 -0.77 16.48
N PRO A 175 2.96 -1.02 15.92
CA PRO A 175 1.84 -0.10 16.09
C PRO A 175 1.44 -0.03 17.57
N GLU A 176 1.12 1.18 18.02
CA GLU A 176 0.76 1.47 19.41
C GLU A 176 -0.74 1.73 19.54
N LYS A 177 -1.34 1.38 20.67
CA LYS A 177 -2.74 1.72 21.02
C LYS A 177 -3.78 1.21 20.01
N ILE A 178 -3.55 0.05 19.38
CA ILE A 178 -4.51 -0.60 18.50
C ILE A 178 -5.33 -1.62 19.29
N ALA A 179 -6.66 -1.51 19.23
CA ALA A 179 -7.56 -2.42 19.94
C ALA A 179 -7.45 -3.86 19.40
N PRO A 180 -7.56 -4.91 20.23
CA PRO A 180 -7.50 -6.31 19.79
C PRO A 180 -8.50 -6.65 18.68
N ASP A 181 -9.71 -6.06 18.71
CA ASP A 181 -10.76 -6.33 17.74
C ASP A 181 -10.39 -5.90 16.31
N PHE A 182 -9.49 -4.92 16.17
CA PHE A 182 -8.92 -4.55 14.87
C PHE A 182 -8.16 -5.73 14.25
N TRP A 183 -7.34 -6.44 15.02
CA TRP A 183 -6.56 -7.57 14.53
C TRP A 183 -7.44 -8.79 14.27
N LYS A 184 -8.45 -9.02 15.14
CA LYS A 184 -9.44 -10.09 14.95
C LYS A 184 -10.17 -9.97 13.62
N TYR A 185 -10.48 -8.75 13.17
CA TYR A 185 -11.10 -8.53 11.86
C TYR A 185 -10.29 -9.18 10.73
N PHE A 186 -8.98 -8.93 10.67
CA PHE A 186 -8.11 -9.51 9.63
C PHE A 186 -8.00 -11.04 9.77
N ILE A 187 -7.88 -11.56 10.99
CA ILE A 187 -7.82 -13.01 11.23
C ILE A 187 -9.10 -13.69 10.74
N GLN A 188 -10.27 -13.15 11.08
CA GLN A 188 -11.58 -13.70 10.67
C GLN A 188 -11.80 -13.62 9.16
N LYS A 189 -11.19 -12.65 8.48
CA LYS A 189 -11.22 -12.51 7.02
C LYS A 189 -10.18 -13.38 6.30
N GLY A 190 -9.42 -14.22 7.02
CA GLY A 190 -8.37 -15.06 6.44
C GLY A 190 -7.07 -14.31 6.14
N GLU A 191 -6.93 -13.08 6.62
CA GLU A 191 -5.82 -12.16 6.36
C GLU A 191 -4.82 -12.11 7.52
N ALA A 192 -4.62 -13.23 8.21
CA ALA A 192 -3.76 -13.31 9.41
C ALA A 192 -2.28 -12.97 9.12
N TRP A 193 -1.84 -13.02 7.86
CA TRP A 193 -0.51 -12.55 7.44
C TRP A 193 -0.31 -11.07 7.76
N PHE A 194 -1.38 -10.26 7.77
CA PHE A 194 -1.28 -8.82 8.02
C PHE A 194 -0.92 -8.50 9.48
N VAL A 195 -1.33 -9.37 10.41
CA VAL A 195 -0.92 -9.27 11.82
C VAL A 195 0.60 -9.41 11.94
N GLU A 196 1.18 -10.39 11.22
CA GLU A 196 2.64 -10.56 11.16
C GLU A 196 3.32 -9.41 10.42
N ALA A 197 2.73 -8.92 9.32
CA ALA A 197 3.18 -7.73 8.59
C ALA A 197 3.31 -6.50 9.51
N CYS A 198 2.42 -6.39 10.51
CA CYS A 198 2.46 -5.35 11.52
C CYS A 198 3.33 -5.69 12.74
N PHE A 199 4.28 -6.63 12.61
CA PHE A 199 5.26 -6.99 13.64
C PHE A 199 4.67 -7.67 14.89
N LEU A 200 3.46 -8.20 14.80
CA LEU A 200 2.76 -8.89 15.89
C LEU A 200 2.72 -10.40 15.66
N ASN A 201 2.55 -11.16 16.74
CA ASN A 201 2.35 -12.60 16.66
C ASN A 201 0.86 -12.91 16.45
N LYS A 202 0.56 -13.99 15.74
CA LYS A 202 -0.82 -14.45 15.48
C LYS A 202 -1.64 -14.82 16.73
N ASN A 203 -0.99 -14.98 17.89
CA ASN A 203 -1.62 -15.39 19.15
C ASN A 203 -2.10 -14.20 20.01
N HIS A 204 -2.36 -13.05 19.39
CA HIS A 204 -2.72 -11.81 20.10
C HIS A 204 -4.21 -11.64 20.34
#